data_AF-F5H329-F1
#
_entry.id   AF-F5H329-F1
#
_cell.length_a   1.000
_cell.length_b   1.000
_cell.length_c   1.000
_cell.angle_alpha   90.00
_cell.angle_beta   90.00
_cell.angle_gamma   90.00
#
_symmetry.space_group_name_H-M   'P 1'
#
loop_
_entity.id
_entity.type
_entity.pdbx_description
1 polymer ?
#
loop_
_entity_poly.entity_id
_entity_poly.type
_entity_poly.pdbx_seq_one_letter_code
_entity_poly.pdbx_strand_id
1 'polypeptide(L)'
;MSQQKCIVIFALVCCFAILVALIFSAVDIMGEDEDGLSEKNCQNKCRIALVENIPEGLNYSENAPFHLSLFQGWMNLLNMAKKSVDIVSSHWDLNHTHPSACQGQRLFEKLLQLTSQNIEIKLVSDVTADSKVLEALKLK
;
A
#
# COMPACT_ATOMS: atom_id res chain seq x y z
N MET A 1 -50.22 -5.29 -41.42
CA MET A 1 -49.42 -6.33 -40.71
C MET A 1 -47.91 -6.20 -40.86
N SER A 2 -47.38 -5.61 -41.95
CA SER A 2 -45.92 -5.45 -42.16
C SER A 2 -45.30 -4.26 -41.39
N GLN A 3 -45.94 -3.07 -41.42
CA GLN A 3 -45.39 -1.87 -40.79
C GLN A 3 -45.28 -1.95 -39.25
N GLN A 4 -46.27 -2.50 -38.55
CA GLN A 4 -46.21 -2.69 -37.10
C GLN A 4 -45.03 -3.61 -36.69
N LYS A 5 -44.74 -4.64 -37.49
CA LYS A 5 -43.60 -5.53 -37.24
C LYS A 5 -42.28 -4.80 -37.44
N CYS A 6 -42.16 -3.93 -38.45
CA CYS A 6 -40.97 -3.11 -38.65
C CYS A 6 -40.73 -2.13 -37.50
N ILE A 7 -41.79 -1.50 -36.98
CA ILE A 7 -41.69 -0.56 -35.84
C ILE A 7 -41.21 -1.29 -34.58
N VAL A 8 -41.77 -2.47 -34.29
CA VAL A 8 -41.37 -3.28 -33.12
C VAL A 8 -39.91 -3.73 -33.25
N ILE A 9 -39.50 -4.19 -34.43
CA ILE A 9 -38.10 -4.61 -34.68
C ILE A 9 -37.16 -3.41 -34.49
N PHE A 10 -37.50 -2.25 -35.02
CA PHE A 10 -36.68 -1.05 -34.88
C PHE A 10 -36.56 -0.62 -33.41
N ALA A 11 -37.66 -0.60 -32.66
CA ALA A 11 -37.66 -0.30 -31.24
C ALA A 11 -36.80 -1.30 -30.43
N LEU A 12 -36.89 -2.59 -30.75
CA LEU A 12 -36.07 -3.63 -30.09
C LEU A 12 -34.57 -3.44 -30.38
N VAL A 13 -34.21 -3.11 -31.62
CA VAL A 13 -32.82 -2.82 -32.00
C VAL A 13 -32.29 -1.60 -31.25
N CYS A 14 -33.08 -0.52 -31.17
CA CYS A 14 -32.72 0.67 -30.39
C CYS A 14 -32.56 0.36 -28.91
N CYS A 15 -33.49 -0.39 -28.30
CA CYS A 15 -33.39 -0.81 -26.91
C CYS A 15 -32.14 -1.66 -26.66
N PHE A 16 -31.84 -2.60 -27.56
CA PHE A 16 -30.63 -3.42 -27.44
C PHE A 16 -29.36 -2.57 -27.55
N ALA A 17 -29.30 -1.63 -28.49
CA ALA A 17 -28.16 -0.71 -28.63
C ALA A 17 -27.94 0.15 -27.37
N ILE A 18 -29.02 0.67 -26.78
CA ILE A 18 -28.95 1.44 -25.53
C ILE A 18 -28.47 0.55 -24.37
N LEU A 19 -29.00 -0.67 -24.23
CA LEU A 19 -28.57 -1.61 -23.19
C LEU A 19 -27.09 -1.95 -23.32
N VAL A 20 -26.61 -2.20 -24.54
CA VAL A 20 -25.19 -2.46 -24.81
C VAL A 20 -24.34 -1.25 -24.43
N ALA A 21 -24.73 -0.04 -24.83
CA ALA A 21 -24.00 1.18 -24.47
C ALA A 21 -23.96 1.40 -22.94
N LEU A 22 -25.05 1.13 -22.23
CA LEU A 22 -25.11 1.20 -20.77
C LEU A 22 -24.23 0.14 -20.09
N ILE A 23 -24.18 -1.09 -20.63
CA ILE A 23 -23.30 -2.15 -20.12
C ILE A 23 -21.83 -1.75 -20.31
N PHE A 24 -21.44 -1.28 -21.50
CA PHE A 24 -20.06 -0.81 -21.74
C PHE A 24 -19.70 0.37 -20.82
N SER A 25 -20.62 1.33 -20.65
CA SER A 25 -20.41 2.47 -19.74
C SER A 25 -20.32 2.04 -18.27
N ALA A 26 -21.06 1.01 -17.85
CA ALA A 26 -20.99 0.48 -16.49
C ALA A 26 -19.71 -0.33 -16.23
N VAL A 27 -19.19 -1.02 -17.26
CA VAL A 27 -17.91 -1.72 -17.20
C VAL A 27 -16.74 -0.73 -17.07
N ASP A 28 -16.81 0.42 -17.74
CA ASP A 28 -15.81 1.50 -17.57
C ASP A 28 -15.86 2.12 -16.15
N ILE A 29 -17.04 2.16 -15.50
CA ILE A 29 -17.17 2.70 -14.13
C ILE A 29 -16.69 1.72 -13.06
N MET A 30 -16.72 0.40 -13.31
CA MET A 30 -16.38 -0.62 -12.30
C MET A 30 -14.91 -1.07 -12.34
N GLY A 31 -14.05 -0.36 -13.07
CA GLY A 31 -12.64 -0.71 -13.26
C GLY A 31 -11.62 0.27 -12.67
N GLU A 32 -12.04 1.47 -12.25
CA GLU A 32 -11.13 2.54 -11.84
C GLU A 32 -11.40 3.00 -10.41
N ASP A 33 -11.14 2.12 -9.43
CA ASP A 33 -10.56 2.57 -8.16
C ASP A 33 -9.05 2.82 -8.34
N GLU A 34 -8.63 3.19 -9.56
CA GLU A 34 -7.32 3.76 -9.81
C GLU A 34 -7.30 5.08 -9.04
N ASP A 35 -6.67 5.04 -7.87
CA ASP A 35 -6.12 6.20 -7.19
C ASP A 35 -5.64 7.15 -8.29
N GLY A 36 -6.17 8.37 -8.39
CA GLY A 36 -5.94 9.32 -9.51
C GLY A 36 -4.49 9.73 -9.80
N LEU A 37 -3.52 8.92 -9.40
CA LEU A 37 -2.13 8.77 -9.79
C LEU A 37 -2.01 8.25 -11.23
N SER A 38 -2.40 9.06 -12.23
CA SER A 38 -1.82 8.87 -13.56
C SER A 38 -0.32 9.24 -13.53
N GLU A 39 0.49 8.67 -14.42
CA GLU A 39 1.91 9.04 -14.61
C GLU A 39 2.09 10.56 -14.78
N LYS A 40 1.07 11.26 -15.29
CA LYS A 40 1.03 12.70 -15.50
C LYS A 40 0.77 13.50 -14.21
N ASN A 41 0.18 12.86 -13.19
CA ASN A 41 -0.22 13.45 -11.90
C ASN A 41 0.74 13.10 -10.76
N CYS A 42 1.61 12.11 -10.97
CA CYS A 42 2.70 11.82 -10.05
C CYS A 42 3.69 13.00 -10.10
N GLN A 43 3.71 13.82 -9.06
CA GLN A 43 4.65 14.94 -8.99
C GLN A 43 6.08 14.39 -9.05
N ASN A 44 6.84 14.74 -10.10
CA ASN A 44 8.25 14.39 -10.30
C ASN A 44 9.21 14.98 -9.23
N LYS A 45 8.68 15.41 -8.08
CA LYS A 45 9.45 15.91 -6.94
C LYS A 45 9.77 14.75 -6.00
N CYS A 46 10.69 13.90 -6.43
CA CYS A 46 11.22 12.84 -5.58
C CYS A 46 12.19 13.40 -4.52
N ARG A 47 12.21 12.79 -3.34
CA ARG A 47 13.22 13.06 -2.30
C ARG A 47 13.96 11.77 -2.01
N ILE A 48 15.28 11.84 -2.00
CA ILE A 48 16.15 10.71 -1.65
C ILE A 48 16.90 11.12 -0.39
N ALA A 49 16.96 10.21 0.59
CA ALA A 49 17.74 10.38 1.80
C ALA A 49 18.55 9.11 2.05
N LEU A 50 19.84 9.27 2.34
CA LEU A 50 20.66 8.19 2.86
C LEU A 50 20.28 7.94 4.32
N VAL A 51 20.03 6.68 4.66
CA VAL A 51 19.71 6.24 6.01
C VAL A 51 20.63 5.11 6.44
N GLU A 52 20.93 5.03 7.74
CA GLU A 52 21.83 4.02 8.28
C GLU A 52 21.34 3.49 9.62
N ASN A 53 21.72 2.25 9.96
CA ASN A 53 21.53 1.75 11.32
C ASN A 53 22.59 2.39 12.22
N ILE A 54 22.17 3.17 13.22
CA ILE A 54 23.06 3.86 14.16
C ILE A 54 23.03 3.09 15.49
N PRO A 55 24.10 2.35 15.84
CA PRO A 55 24.18 1.64 17.12
C PRO A 55 24.04 2.57 18.32
N GLU A 56 23.24 2.13 19.30
CA GLU A 56 23.17 2.77 20.61
C GLU A 56 24.40 2.38 21.45
N GLY A 57 24.84 3.27 22.33
CA GLY A 57 25.94 3.01 23.27
C GLY A 57 27.35 3.19 22.69
N LEU A 58 27.48 3.68 21.45
CA LEU A 58 28.76 4.12 20.89
C LEU A 58 28.92 5.63 21.02
N ASN A 59 30.14 6.06 21.35
CA ASN A 59 30.52 7.47 21.35
C ASN A 59 31.11 7.84 19.99
N TYR A 60 30.38 8.65 19.23
CA TYR A 60 30.84 9.20 17.96
C TYR A 60 31.67 10.46 18.20
N SER A 61 32.65 10.72 17.34
CA SER A 61 33.42 11.97 17.39
C SER A 61 32.52 13.15 16.97
N GLU A 62 32.83 14.36 17.44
CA GLU A 62 32.08 15.56 17.05
C GLU A 62 32.10 15.84 15.54
N ASN A 63 33.12 15.34 14.84
CA ASN A 63 33.29 15.48 13.39
C ASN A 63 32.69 14.32 12.59
N ALA A 64 32.04 13.35 13.25
CA ALA A 64 31.42 12.23 12.56
C ALA A 64 30.24 12.72 11.69
N PRO A 65 30.05 12.17 10.48
CA PRO A 65 28.88 12.49 9.69
C PRO A 65 27.62 12.00 10.43
N PHE A 66 26.63 12.87 10.56
CA PHE A 66 25.34 12.53 11.15
C PHE A 66 24.32 12.29 10.04
N HIS A 67 23.90 11.03 9.87
CA HIS A 67 22.87 10.66 8.91
C HIS A 67 21.51 10.42 9.59
N LEU A 68 20.46 10.43 8.79
CA LEU A 68 19.13 10.04 9.27
C LEU A 68 19.17 8.56 9.65
N SER A 69 18.74 8.20 10.85
CA SER A 69 18.71 6.79 11.24
C SER A 69 17.69 6.01 10.40
N LEU A 70 17.98 4.74 10.14
CA LEU A 70 17.10 3.82 9.43
C LEU A 70 15.73 3.75 10.11
N PHE A 71 15.71 3.67 11.45
CA PHE A 71 14.48 3.71 12.24
C PHE A 71 13.65 4.97 11.96
N GLN A 72 14.28 6.15 11.95
CA GLN A 72 13.59 7.40 11.69
C GLN A 72 13.10 7.50 10.24
N GLY A 73 13.90 7.01 9.28
CA GLY A 73 13.50 6.90 7.88
C GLY A 73 12.23 6.09 7.70
N TRP A 74 12.18 4.90 8.31
CA TRP A 74 10.97 4.06 8.34
C TRP A 74 9.79 4.77 8.98
N MET A 75 9.96 5.36 10.16
CA MET A 75 8.89 6.04 10.88
C MET A 75 8.30 7.20 10.07
N ASN A 76 9.14 7.97 9.36
CA ASN A 76 8.70 9.05 8.49
C ASN A 76 7.80 8.52 7.36
N LEU A 77 8.19 7.43 6.69
CA LEU A 77 7.39 6.81 5.63
C LEU A 77 6.05 6.27 6.17
N LEU A 78 6.09 5.53 7.27
CA LEU A 78 4.90 4.95 7.91
C LEU A 78 3.92 6.01 8.40
N ASN A 79 4.40 7.17 8.86
CA ASN A 79 3.54 8.29 9.26
C ASN A 79 2.91 9.03 8.06
N MET A 80 3.47 8.90 6.87
CA MET A 80 2.93 9.49 5.64
C MET A 80 1.95 8.57 4.91
N ALA A 81 1.89 7.29 5.27
CA ALA A 81 1.01 6.31 4.64
C ALA A 81 -0.47 6.70 4.81
N LYS A 82 -1.23 6.60 3.71
CA LYS A 82 -2.67 6.93 3.68
C LYS A 82 -3.56 5.81 3.16
N LYS A 83 -3.01 4.93 2.31
CA LYS A 83 -3.76 3.87 1.63
C LYS A 83 -3.19 2.50 1.98
N SER A 84 -1.92 2.28 1.63
CA SER A 84 -1.26 1.01 1.91
C SER A 84 0.20 1.18 2.33
N VAL A 85 0.74 0.13 2.93
CA VAL A 85 2.17 -0.08 3.18
C VAL A 85 2.52 -1.48 2.72
N ASP A 86 3.35 -1.56 1.68
CA ASP A 86 3.77 -2.81 1.07
C ASP A 86 5.25 -3.04 1.37
N ILE A 87 5.59 -4.13 2.07
CA ILE A 87 6.95 -4.42 2.50
C ILE A 87 7.33 -5.84 2.08
N VAL A 88 8.47 -5.95 1.42
CA VAL A 88 9.06 -7.23 1.03
C VAL A 88 10.34 -7.42 1.86
N SER A 89 10.40 -8.52 2.61
CA SER A 89 11.60 -8.88 3.37
C SER A 89 11.76 -10.39 3.43
N SER A 90 12.99 -10.88 3.30
CA SER A 90 13.28 -12.31 3.50
C SER A 90 13.11 -12.73 4.97
N HIS A 91 13.26 -11.81 5.92
CA HIS A 91 13.22 -12.08 7.36
C HIS A 91 12.41 -11.03 8.12
N TRP A 92 11.71 -11.47 9.16
CA TRP A 92 10.80 -10.63 9.95
C TRP A 92 11.07 -10.79 11.45
N ASP A 93 11.95 -9.96 11.99
CA ASP A 93 12.35 -9.96 13.40
C ASP A 93 12.01 -8.63 14.09
N LEU A 94 10.74 -8.22 13.97
CA LEU A 94 10.25 -6.96 14.52
C LEU A 94 9.66 -7.11 15.94
N ASN A 95 9.41 -8.33 16.39
CA ASN A 95 8.79 -8.62 17.69
C ASN A 95 9.73 -9.50 18.55
N HIS A 96 10.88 -8.94 18.90
CA HIS A 96 11.87 -9.61 19.74
C HIS A 96 11.89 -9.01 21.15
N THR A 97 12.03 -9.84 22.18
CA THR A 97 12.06 -9.43 23.59
C THR A 97 13.44 -8.95 24.07
N HIS A 98 14.39 -8.75 23.15
CA HIS A 98 15.75 -8.37 23.53
C HIS A 98 15.77 -6.88 23.91
N PRO A 99 16.52 -6.46 24.95
CA PRO A 99 16.55 -5.06 25.37
C PRO A 99 16.98 -4.07 24.27
N SER A 100 17.78 -4.52 23.29
CA SER A 100 18.20 -3.71 22.15
C SER A 100 17.21 -3.71 20.97
N ALA A 101 16.10 -4.44 21.06
CA ALA A 101 15.12 -4.59 19.96
C ALA A 101 14.03 -3.50 19.97
N CYS A 102 14.14 -2.49 20.84
CA CYS A 102 13.10 -1.47 21.02
C CYS A 102 12.71 -0.75 19.73
N GLN A 103 13.65 -0.51 18.82
CA GLN A 103 13.36 0.15 17.53
C GLN A 103 12.50 -0.73 16.63
N GLY A 104 12.82 -2.03 16.53
CA GLY A 104 12.02 -3.02 15.79
C GLY A 104 10.61 -3.16 16.37
N GLN A 105 10.51 -3.22 17.70
CA GLN A 105 9.22 -3.34 18.40
C GLN A 105 8.33 -2.11 18.18
N ARG A 106 8.89 -0.90 18.21
CA ARG A 106 8.15 0.33 17.87
C ARG A 106 7.68 0.36 16.42
N LEU A 107 8.47 -0.17 15.48
CA LEU A 107 8.02 -0.30 14.08
C LEU A 107 6.86 -1.29 13.97
N PHE A 108 6.92 -2.41 14.67
CA PHE A 108 5.82 -3.38 14.72
C PHE A 108 4.54 -2.79 15.31
N GLU A 109 4.63 -2.07 16.43
CA GLU A 109 3.50 -1.35 17.03
C GLU A 109 2.92 -0.30 16.08
N LYS A 110 3.77 0.41 15.34
CA LYS A 110 3.31 1.37 14.33
C LYS A 110 2.54 0.68 13.20
N LEU A 111 3.01 -0.47 12.70
CA LEU A 111 2.30 -1.24 11.67
C LEU A 111 0.92 -1.69 12.18
N LEU A 112 0.82 -2.18 13.42
CA LEU A 112 -0.45 -2.52 14.07
C LEU A 112 -1.36 -1.30 14.28
N GLN A 113 -0.80 -0.13 14.53
CA GLN A 113 -1.57 1.11 14.60
C GLN A 113 -2.16 1.46 13.23
N LEU A 114 -1.40 1.32 12.16
CA LEU A 114 -1.85 1.62 10.80
C LEU A 114 -2.98 0.68 10.34
N THR A 115 -2.93 -0.62 10.67
CA THR A 115 -4.05 -1.53 10.39
C THR A 115 -5.34 -1.06 11.05
N SER A 116 -5.26 -0.55 12.29
CA SER A 116 -6.44 0.01 12.98
C SER A 116 -6.98 1.32 12.38
N GLN A 117 -6.22 1.96 11.48
CA GLN A 117 -6.62 3.17 10.76
C GLN A 117 -7.15 2.88 9.35
N ASN A 118 -7.47 1.62 9.04
CA ASN A 118 -7.87 1.16 7.70
C ASN A 118 -6.80 1.41 6.62
N ILE A 119 -5.52 1.43 6.99
CA ILE A 119 -4.41 1.41 6.05
C ILE A 119 -4.04 -0.05 5.78
N GLU A 120 -4.04 -0.44 4.51
CA GLU A 120 -3.77 -1.81 4.08
C GLU A 120 -2.29 -2.15 4.28
N ILE A 121 -1.97 -3.24 4.98
CA ILE A 121 -0.58 -3.67 5.20
C ILE A 121 -0.35 -4.97 4.44
N LYS A 122 0.53 -4.95 3.43
CA LYS A 122 0.94 -6.13 2.67
C LYS A 122 2.36 -6.49 2.99
N LEU A 123 2.56 -7.64 3.60
CA LEU A 123 3.88 -8.16 3.92
C LEU A 123 4.16 -9.39 3.07
N VAL A 124 5.27 -9.36 2.35
CA VAL A 124 5.73 -10.46 1.51
C VAL A 124 7.03 -11.01 2.07
N SER A 125 7.07 -12.32 2.25
CA SER A 125 8.24 -13.06 2.73
C SER A 125 8.67 -14.15 1.76
N ASP A 126 9.86 -14.70 1.98
CA ASP A 126 10.23 -15.96 1.35
C ASP A 126 9.31 -17.10 1.86
N VAL A 127 9.11 -18.13 1.05
CA VAL A 127 8.13 -19.23 1.22
C VAL A 127 8.37 -20.04 2.50
N THR A 128 9.57 -19.96 3.06
CA THR A 128 10.01 -20.69 4.26
C THR A 128 9.90 -19.89 5.55
N ALA A 129 9.49 -18.62 5.48
CA ALA A 129 9.46 -17.74 6.65
C ALA A 129 8.17 -17.93 7.47
N ASP A 130 8.21 -18.81 8.47
CA ASP A 130 7.24 -18.84 9.57
C ASP A 130 7.56 -17.68 10.52
N SER A 131 6.81 -16.58 10.43
CA SER A 131 7.01 -15.42 11.29
C SER A 131 5.76 -15.07 12.08
N LYS A 132 5.90 -15.08 13.41
CA LYS A 132 4.90 -14.57 14.36
C LYS A 132 4.46 -13.12 14.05
N VAL A 133 5.31 -12.33 13.41
CA VAL A 133 5.00 -10.96 12.97
C VAL A 133 3.93 -10.97 11.89
N LEU A 134 4.05 -11.87 10.91
CA LEU A 134 3.08 -12.01 9.83
C LEU A 134 1.73 -12.49 10.38
N GLU A 135 1.75 -13.48 11.27
CA GLU A 135 0.53 -14.00 11.89
C GLU A 135 -0.19 -12.92 12.73
N ALA A 136 0.56 -12.16 13.53
CA ALA A 136 -0.01 -11.08 14.34
C ALA A 136 -0.63 -9.94 13.50
N LEU A 137 -0.09 -9.68 12.31
CA LEU A 137 -0.61 -8.64 11.40
C LEU A 137 -1.76 -9.14 10.50
N LYS A 138 -1.87 -10.45 10.27
CA LYS A 138 -3.02 -11.06 9.55
C LYS A 138 -4.28 -11.16 10.41
N LEU A 139 -4.16 -11.14 11.73
CA LEU A 139 -5.27 -11.38 12.66
C LEU A 139 -6.24 -10.19 12.84
N LYS A 140 -6.14 -9.14 12.01
CA LYS A 140 -6.90 -7.90 12.15
C LYS A 140 -7.22 -7.27 10.80
#